data_AF-A0A9N9SFI3-F1
#
_entry.id   AF-A0A9N9SFI3-F1
#
_cell.length_a   1.000
_cell.length_b   1.000
_cell.length_c   1.000
_cell.angle_alpha   90.00
_cell.angle_beta   90.00
_cell.angle_gamma   90.00
#
_symmetry.space_group_name_H-M   'P 1'
#
loop_
_entity.id
_entity.type
_entity.pdbx_description
1 polymer ?
#
loop_
_entity_poly.entity_id
_entity_poly.type
_entity_poly.pdbx_seq_one_letter_code
_entity_poly.pdbx_strand_id
1 'polypeptide(L)'
;MERLIKVARAAPEAQTKLRAVAWELNAIAWTVKEERNNYEGAVVANRLSEVENWKVLLLEAGGDETEISDVPLMAAYLQLSALDWKYKSEPQGQACLAMNNGRCNWPRGKVIGGSSVLNYMLYLRGNKRDYDLWESLGNPGWGSQDVLYYFKKSEDNKNPYLAKTPYHATGGYLTVSEPPYHTPLVAAFVEAGKQLGYKNRDINGEIRANKEVILSAGSVNSPQLLMLSGVGPKAELEKHKIPVVQDLKVGHNLQDHIGLGGLAFLINKEDSITLDRVYSVGEKR
;
A
#
# COMPACT_ATOMS: atom_id res chain seq x y z
N MET A 1 19.94 5.20 23.80
CA MET A 1 21.03 5.41 22.82
C MET A 1 22.09 4.31 22.87
N GLU A 2 22.57 3.91 24.05
CA GLU A 2 23.62 2.87 24.17
C GLU A 2 23.18 1.43 23.84
N ARG A 3 21.88 1.09 23.97
CA ARG A 3 21.34 -0.21 23.53
C ARG A 3 21.20 -0.36 22.01
N LEU A 4 21.07 0.74 21.26
CA LEU A 4 21.00 0.73 19.79
C LEU A 4 22.40 0.63 19.14
N ILE A 5 23.43 1.20 19.80
CA ILE A 5 24.82 1.17 19.31
C ILE A 5 25.47 -0.21 19.50
N LYS A 6 25.04 -1.01 20.50
CA LYS A 6 25.54 -2.38 20.71
C LYS A 6 25.07 -3.37 19.65
N VAL A 7 23.88 -3.20 19.08
CA VAL A 7 23.34 -4.08 18.02
C VAL A 7 24.13 -3.90 16.72
N ALA A 8 24.55 -2.67 16.40
CA ALA A 8 25.32 -2.37 15.19
C ALA A 8 26.78 -2.90 15.20
N ARG A 9 27.33 -3.29 16.36
CA ARG A 9 28.74 -3.73 16.49
C ARG A 9 28.95 -5.25 16.45
N ALA A 10 27.90 -6.06 16.52
CA ALA A 10 28.01 -7.50 16.79
C ALA A 10 28.09 -8.43 15.56
N ALA A 11 28.19 -7.92 14.32
CA ALA A 11 27.96 -8.75 13.13
C ALA A 11 29.04 -8.83 12.02
N PRO A 12 30.37 -8.68 12.25
CA PRO A 12 31.34 -9.04 11.20
C PRO A 12 31.29 -10.53 10.80
N GLU A 13 31.06 -11.43 11.76
CA GLU A 13 30.98 -12.87 11.51
C GLU A 13 29.64 -13.30 10.88
N ALA A 14 28.53 -12.64 11.25
CA ALA A 14 27.24 -12.87 10.61
C ALA A 14 27.21 -12.37 9.15
N GLN A 15 27.89 -11.26 8.85
CA GLN A 15 28.08 -10.80 7.47
C GLN A 15 28.86 -11.80 6.61
N THR A 16 29.82 -12.52 7.21
CA THR A 16 30.63 -13.52 6.50
C THR A 16 29.85 -14.82 6.26
N LYS A 17 29.05 -15.28 7.23
CA LYS A 17 28.18 -16.46 7.07
C LYS A 17 26.98 -16.20 6.13
N LEU A 18 26.39 -15.01 6.14
CA LEU A 18 25.27 -14.66 5.24
C LEU A 18 25.72 -14.39 3.80
N ARG A 19 26.95 -13.89 3.60
CA ARG A 19 27.58 -13.86 2.28
C ARG A 19 27.67 -15.26 1.67
N ALA A 20 27.91 -16.30 2.47
CA ALA A 20 27.94 -17.67 1.95
C ALA A 20 26.55 -18.18 1.51
N VAL A 21 25.49 -17.90 2.28
CA VAL A 21 24.11 -18.34 1.96
C VAL A 21 23.52 -17.60 0.74
N ALA A 22 23.87 -16.32 0.57
CA ALA A 22 23.37 -15.51 -0.55
C ALA A 22 23.97 -15.89 -1.92
N TRP A 23 25.12 -16.57 -1.95
CA TRP A 23 25.76 -17.01 -3.21
C TRP A 23 25.12 -18.30 -3.79
N GLU A 24 24.27 -18.99 -3.04
CA GLU A 24 23.60 -20.22 -3.49
C GLU A 24 22.18 -20.00 -4.05
N LEU A 25 21.68 -18.75 -4.05
CA LEU A 25 20.32 -18.41 -4.48
C LEU A 25 20.35 -17.74 -5.86
N ASN A 26 19.82 -18.42 -6.88
CA ASN A 26 19.82 -17.96 -8.28
C ASN A 26 18.94 -16.73 -8.57
N ALA A 27 18.14 -16.29 -7.60
CA ALA A 27 17.49 -14.99 -7.62
C ALA A 27 17.12 -14.54 -6.21
N ILE A 28 17.47 -13.30 -5.89
CA ILE A 28 17.06 -12.63 -4.66
C ILE A 28 16.03 -11.58 -5.07
N ALA A 29 14.81 -11.68 -4.55
CA ALA A 29 13.90 -10.55 -4.51
C ALA A 29 14.57 -9.48 -3.64
N TRP A 30 15.08 -8.40 -4.24
CA TRP A 30 15.76 -7.36 -3.50
C TRP A 30 14.76 -6.63 -2.59
N THR A 31 14.87 -6.91 -1.29
CA THR A 31 14.60 -5.97 -0.20
C THR A 31 15.89 -5.90 0.60
N VAL A 32 16.69 -4.85 0.36
CA VAL A 32 18.05 -4.69 0.91
C VAL A 32 18.02 -4.70 2.44
N LYS A 33 18.72 -5.66 3.05
CA LYS A 33 19.38 -5.59 4.36
C LYS A 33 18.65 -4.77 5.45
N GLU A 34 17.96 -5.50 6.33
CA GLU A 34 17.30 -5.09 7.59
C GLU A 34 15.78 -4.83 7.46
N GLU A 35 15.03 -5.93 7.64
CA GLU A 35 13.69 -5.99 8.24
C GLU A 35 12.64 -5.01 7.70
N ARG A 36 11.80 -5.45 6.72
CA ARG A 36 10.42 -4.96 6.50
C ARG A 36 9.86 -5.49 5.16
N ASN A 37 8.70 -6.15 5.20
CA ASN A 37 7.92 -6.49 4.01
C ASN A 37 6.62 -5.66 3.97
N ASN A 38 6.07 -5.51 2.77
CA ASN A 38 4.85 -4.77 2.44
C ASN A 38 4.06 -5.57 1.38
N TYR A 39 2.86 -5.12 1.00
CA TYR A 39 2.03 -5.87 0.04
C TYR A 39 2.75 -6.09 -1.30
N GLU A 40 3.61 -5.17 -1.73
CA GLU A 40 4.37 -5.26 -2.97
C GLU A 40 5.50 -6.29 -2.90
N GLY A 41 6.16 -6.43 -1.74
CA GLY A 41 7.16 -7.47 -1.51
C GLY A 41 6.56 -8.87 -1.63
N ALA A 42 5.33 -9.08 -1.12
CA ALA A 42 4.59 -10.32 -1.29
C ALA A 42 4.24 -10.59 -2.78
N VAL A 43 3.80 -9.58 -3.52
CA VAL A 43 3.48 -9.71 -4.96
C VAL A 43 4.72 -10.11 -5.77
N VAL A 44 5.86 -9.43 -5.53
CA VAL A 44 7.12 -9.75 -6.22
C VAL A 44 7.59 -11.16 -5.85
N ALA A 45 7.60 -11.50 -4.56
CA ALA A 45 8.02 -12.83 -4.10
C ALA A 45 7.19 -13.94 -4.75
N ASN A 46 5.86 -13.77 -4.82
CA ASN A 46 4.96 -14.70 -5.49
C ASN A 46 5.35 -14.88 -6.98
N ARG A 47 5.52 -13.79 -7.73
CA ARG A 47 5.88 -13.86 -9.15
C ARG A 47 7.26 -14.46 -9.40
N LEU A 48 8.23 -14.17 -8.55
CA LEU A 48 9.56 -14.76 -8.67
C LEU A 48 9.56 -16.26 -8.35
N SER A 49 8.68 -16.69 -7.44
CA SER A 49 8.53 -18.11 -7.10
C SER A 49 7.87 -18.96 -8.19
N GLU A 50 7.29 -18.34 -9.23
CA GLU A 50 6.80 -19.06 -10.43
C GLU A 50 7.95 -19.71 -11.23
N VAL A 51 9.19 -19.24 -11.03
CA VAL A 51 10.37 -19.84 -11.66
C VAL A 51 10.87 -20.98 -10.76
N GLU A 52 10.59 -22.24 -11.13
CA GLU A 52 10.81 -23.43 -10.29
C GLU A 52 12.24 -23.56 -9.72
N ASN A 53 13.24 -23.06 -10.44
CA ASN A 53 14.65 -23.16 -10.05
C ASN A 53 15.12 -22.01 -9.13
N TRP A 54 14.24 -21.06 -8.82
CA TRP A 54 14.55 -19.90 -7.98
C TRP A 54 14.12 -20.16 -6.55
N LYS A 55 15.02 -19.91 -5.61
CA LYS A 55 14.75 -19.97 -4.17
C LYS A 55 14.50 -18.56 -3.67
N VAL A 56 13.26 -18.28 -3.27
CA VAL A 56 12.83 -16.94 -2.85
C VAL A 56 12.68 -16.91 -1.33
N LEU A 57 13.25 -15.89 -0.69
CA LEU A 57 13.09 -15.62 0.74
C LEU A 57 12.38 -14.26 0.93
N LEU A 58 11.29 -14.28 1.68
CA LEU A 58 10.55 -13.07 2.09
C LEU A 58 10.74 -12.84 3.59
N LEU A 59 11.11 -11.63 3.99
CA LEU A 59 11.33 -11.26 5.40
C LEU A 59 10.32 -10.18 5.83
N GLU A 60 9.47 -10.52 6.79
CA GLU A 60 8.44 -9.64 7.35
C GLU A 60 8.76 -9.28 8.80
N ALA A 61 8.54 -8.01 9.17
CA ALA A 61 8.77 -7.51 10.53
C ALA A 61 7.52 -7.61 11.41
N GLY A 62 6.34 -7.73 10.79
CA GLY A 62 5.08 -8.07 11.43
C GLY A 62 4.90 -9.57 11.70
N GLY A 63 3.79 -9.87 12.37
CA GLY A 63 3.31 -11.24 12.53
C GLY A 63 2.34 -11.64 11.41
N ASP A 64 1.61 -12.71 11.65
CA ASP A 64 0.54 -13.17 10.77
C ASP A 64 -0.74 -12.34 10.93
N GLU A 65 -1.61 -12.46 9.93
CA GLU A 65 -2.97 -11.92 9.94
C GLU A 65 -3.81 -12.52 11.07
N THR A 66 -4.93 -11.89 11.39
CA THR A 66 -5.84 -12.32 12.46
C THR A 66 -7.26 -12.46 11.90
N GLU A 67 -8.13 -13.22 12.56
CA GLU A 67 -9.55 -13.33 12.15
C GLU A 67 -10.27 -11.96 12.07
N ILE A 68 -9.79 -10.96 12.83
CA ILE A 68 -10.36 -9.60 12.81
C ILE A 68 -9.97 -8.86 11.53
N SER A 69 -8.80 -9.13 10.96
CA SER A 69 -8.37 -8.48 9.71
C SER A 69 -9.14 -8.96 8.49
N ASP A 70 -9.75 -10.14 8.56
CA ASP A 70 -10.61 -10.67 7.49
C ASP A 70 -11.97 -9.99 7.41
N VAL A 71 -12.33 -9.14 8.40
CA VAL A 71 -13.61 -8.43 8.43
C VAL A 71 -13.42 -6.99 7.95
N PRO A 72 -13.83 -6.63 6.72
CA PRO A 72 -13.56 -5.30 6.14
C PRO A 72 -13.99 -4.12 7.01
N LEU A 73 -15.12 -4.26 7.71
CA LEU A 73 -15.66 -3.22 8.60
C LEU A 73 -14.73 -2.90 9.79
N MET A 74 -13.84 -3.83 10.14
CA MET A 74 -12.95 -3.72 11.30
C MET A 74 -11.63 -2.99 10.98
N ALA A 75 -11.39 -2.54 9.74
CA ALA A 75 -10.14 -1.86 9.35
C ALA A 75 -9.74 -0.69 10.28
N ALA A 76 -10.71 0.09 10.75
CA ALA A 76 -10.45 1.19 11.68
C ALA A 76 -9.96 0.72 13.07
N TYR A 77 -10.41 -0.45 13.54
CA TYR A 77 -9.99 -1.05 14.81
C TYR A 77 -8.56 -1.60 14.77
N LEU A 78 -8.05 -1.94 13.58
CA LEU A 78 -6.69 -2.43 13.40
C LEU A 78 -5.65 -1.31 13.54
N GLN A 79 -6.05 -0.05 13.33
CA GLN A 79 -5.16 1.09 13.54
C GLN A 79 -4.80 1.22 15.02
N LEU A 80 -3.55 1.62 15.30
CA LEU A 80 -2.99 1.68 16.66
C LEU A 80 -2.89 0.33 17.39
N SER A 81 -3.18 -0.80 16.72
CA SER A 81 -3.04 -2.15 17.26
C SER A 81 -1.59 -2.69 17.12
N ALA A 82 -1.35 -3.97 17.44
CA ALA A 82 -0.05 -4.60 17.19
C ALA A 82 0.29 -4.74 15.69
N LEU A 83 -0.73 -4.71 14.82
CA LEU A 83 -0.58 -4.81 13.36
C LEU A 83 -0.26 -3.46 12.70
N ASP A 84 -0.14 -2.38 13.48
CA ASP A 84 0.19 -1.05 12.99
C ASP A 84 1.59 -0.64 13.48
N TRP A 85 2.39 -0.05 12.59
CA TRP A 85 3.65 0.60 12.94
C TRP A 85 3.48 1.83 13.82
N LYS A 86 2.30 2.48 13.78
CA LYS A 86 1.92 3.67 14.57
C LYS A 86 2.86 4.84 14.36
N TYR A 87 3.28 5.06 13.12
CA TYR A 87 4.09 6.23 12.80
C TYR A 87 3.35 7.51 13.16
N LYS A 88 4.11 8.54 13.52
CA LYS A 88 3.60 9.88 13.77
C LYS A 88 4.34 10.88 12.92
N SER A 89 3.61 11.80 12.29
CA SER A 89 4.24 12.92 11.58
C SER A 89 5.06 13.78 12.56
N GLU A 90 6.01 14.56 12.06
CA GLU A 90 6.53 15.69 12.83
C GLU A 90 5.46 16.80 12.93
N PRO A 91 5.49 17.66 13.96
CA PRO A 91 4.59 18.81 14.05
C PRO A 91 4.88 19.82 12.94
N GLN A 92 3.84 20.27 12.23
CA GLN A 92 3.98 21.15 11.06
C GLN A 92 3.33 22.52 11.24
N GLY A 93 2.50 22.69 12.27
CA GLY A 93 1.76 23.94 12.53
C GLY A 93 0.62 24.26 11.54
N GLN A 94 0.40 23.42 10.53
CA GLN A 94 -0.65 23.61 9.51
C GLN A 94 -1.66 22.45 9.43
N ALA A 95 -1.31 21.27 9.95
CA ALA A 95 -2.14 20.08 9.92
C ALA A 95 -2.17 19.41 11.30
N CYS A 96 -3.18 18.59 11.55
CA CYS A 96 -3.33 17.81 12.79
C CYS A 96 -3.26 18.66 14.08
N LEU A 97 -3.71 19.91 14.01
CA LEU A 97 -3.66 20.88 15.10
C LEU A 97 -4.47 20.44 16.34
N ALA A 98 -5.54 19.66 16.11
CA ALA A 98 -6.37 19.10 17.17
C ALA A 98 -5.87 17.74 17.70
N MET A 99 -4.76 17.21 17.17
CA MET A 99 -4.17 15.95 17.60
C MET A 99 -3.15 16.18 18.71
N ASN A 100 -2.88 15.13 19.51
CA ASN A 100 -1.89 15.19 20.58
C ASN A 100 -0.52 15.64 20.06
N ASN A 101 0.01 16.72 20.63
CA ASN A 101 1.27 17.37 20.24
C ASN A 101 1.31 17.87 18.78
N GLY A 102 0.16 18.09 18.13
CA GLY A 102 0.10 18.55 16.74
C GLY A 102 0.61 17.52 15.73
N ARG A 103 0.54 16.22 16.06
CA ARG A 103 1.08 15.12 15.24
C ARG A 103 -0.04 14.25 14.69
N CYS A 104 0.00 13.97 13.39
CA CYS A 104 -0.91 13.03 12.76
C CYS A 104 -0.52 11.59 13.10
N ASN A 105 -1.52 10.73 13.34
CA ASN A 105 -1.30 9.29 13.29
C ASN A 105 -1.19 8.86 11.83
N TRP A 106 -0.18 8.07 11.50
CA TRP A 106 0.09 7.62 10.14
C TRP A 106 0.15 6.09 10.11
N PRO A 107 -1.01 5.42 10.02
CA PRO A 107 -1.07 3.97 10.14
C PRO A 107 -0.39 3.29 8.95
N ARG A 108 0.42 2.27 9.24
CA ARG A 108 1.08 1.42 8.25
C ARG A 108 1.09 -0.01 8.76
N GLY A 109 0.83 -0.98 7.87
CA GLY A 109 0.78 -2.38 8.25
C GLY A 109 2.11 -2.95 8.68
N LYS A 110 2.09 -3.59 9.85
CA LYS A 110 3.15 -4.38 10.45
C LYS A 110 2.64 -5.81 10.62
N VAL A 111 2.41 -6.47 9.49
CA VAL A 111 1.82 -7.79 9.37
C VAL A 111 2.18 -8.34 7.99
N ILE A 112 2.20 -9.66 7.77
CA ILE A 112 2.32 -10.21 6.42
C ILE A 112 1.22 -9.64 5.52
N GLY A 113 1.57 -9.20 4.30
CA GLY A 113 0.67 -8.41 3.45
C GLY A 113 0.71 -6.90 3.72
N GLY A 114 1.27 -6.44 4.84
CA GLY A 114 1.50 -5.03 5.13
C GLY A 114 0.21 -4.21 5.18
N SER A 115 0.19 -3.05 4.52
CA SER A 115 -0.95 -2.13 4.63
C SER A 115 -2.23 -2.61 3.93
N SER A 116 -2.18 -3.67 3.10
CA SER A 116 -3.41 -4.23 2.51
C SER A 116 -4.32 -4.87 3.55
N VAL A 117 -3.77 -5.34 4.68
CA VAL A 117 -4.50 -6.01 5.77
C VAL A 117 -5.34 -5.06 6.61
N LEU A 118 -5.00 -3.76 6.63
CA LEU A 118 -5.73 -2.72 7.37
C LEU A 118 -6.19 -1.56 6.47
N ASN A 119 -6.29 -1.78 5.16
CA ASN A 119 -6.85 -0.79 4.25
C ASN A 119 -8.40 -0.79 4.33
N TYR A 120 -9.04 0.15 3.63
CA TYR A 120 -10.49 0.27 3.59
C TYR A 120 -11.12 -0.41 2.35
N MET A 121 -10.44 -1.39 1.76
CA MET A 121 -10.92 -2.22 0.65
C MET A 121 -11.34 -1.46 -0.63
N LEU A 122 -10.92 -0.20 -0.78
CA LEU A 122 -11.19 0.61 -1.97
C LEU A 122 -10.26 0.20 -3.11
N TYR A 123 -10.84 -0.30 -4.21
CA TYR A 123 -10.10 -0.61 -5.43
C TYR A 123 -10.28 0.48 -6.48
N LEU A 124 -9.25 1.33 -6.62
CA LEU A 124 -9.22 2.48 -7.50
C LEU A 124 -7.87 2.53 -8.23
N ARG A 125 -7.89 2.89 -9.51
CA ARG A 125 -6.69 3.12 -10.33
C ARG A 125 -6.48 4.62 -10.51
N GLY A 126 -5.22 5.03 -10.59
CA GLY A 126 -4.84 6.38 -11.00
C GLY A 126 -5.31 6.72 -12.42
N ASN A 127 -5.25 8.00 -12.80
CA ASN A 127 -5.67 8.39 -14.14
C ASN A 127 -4.62 8.06 -15.20
N LYS A 128 -5.08 7.76 -16.43
CA LYS A 128 -4.24 7.58 -17.62
C LYS A 128 -3.14 8.66 -17.74
N ARG A 129 -3.51 9.93 -17.55
CA ARG A 129 -2.59 11.06 -17.65
C ARG A 129 -1.47 11.05 -16.63
N ASP A 130 -1.68 10.45 -15.46
CA ASP A 130 -0.66 10.41 -14.42
C ASP A 130 0.47 9.46 -14.83
N TYR A 131 0.11 8.31 -15.40
CA TYR A 131 1.06 7.36 -15.98
C TYR A 131 1.72 7.89 -17.26
N ASP A 132 0.95 8.54 -18.15
CA ASP A 132 1.53 9.16 -19.35
C ASP A 132 2.50 10.30 -18.97
N LEU A 133 2.21 11.04 -17.90
CA LEU A 133 3.12 12.03 -17.34
C LEU A 133 4.39 11.35 -16.81
N TRP A 134 4.28 10.23 -16.10
CA TRP A 134 5.44 9.47 -15.63
C TRP A 134 6.36 9.05 -16.76
N GLU A 135 5.79 8.53 -17.84
CA GLU A 135 6.56 8.19 -19.04
C GLU A 135 7.23 9.43 -19.65
N SER A 136 6.50 10.55 -19.77
CA SER A 136 7.05 11.81 -20.30
C SER A 136 8.17 12.41 -19.44
N LEU A 137 8.20 12.08 -18.14
CA LEU A 137 9.27 12.46 -17.22
C LEU A 137 10.51 11.56 -17.33
N GLY A 138 10.56 10.66 -18.32
CA GLY A 138 11.70 9.81 -18.62
C GLY A 138 11.64 8.43 -17.97
N ASN A 139 10.44 7.89 -17.71
CA ASN A 139 10.24 6.53 -17.20
C ASN A 139 9.57 5.62 -18.25
N PRO A 140 10.30 5.12 -19.28
CA PRO A 140 9.73 4.27 -20.31
C PRO A 140 9.02 3.05 -19.74
N GLY A 141 7.87 2.68 -20.31
CA GLY A 141 7.08 1.52 -19.84
C GLY A 141 6.25 1.79 -18.58
N TRP A 142 6.25 3.01 -18.07
CA TRP A 142 5.29 3.49 -17.06
C TRP A 142 4.13 4.27 -17.68
N GLY A 143 4.01 4.24 -19.02
CA GLY A 143 2.88 4.79 -19.73
C GLY A 143 1.60 4.04 -19.39
N SER A 144 0.46 4.71 -19.54
CA SER A 144 -0.82 4.14 -19.12
C SER A 144 -1.22 2.83 -19.81
N GLN A 145 -0.74 2.59 -21.04
CA GLN A 145 -1.01 1.32 -21.74
C GLN A 145 -0.23 0.17 -21.11
N ASP A 146 1.03 0.40 -20.76
CA ASP A 146 1.90 -0.62 -20.15
C ASP A 146 1.44 -0.97 -18.75
N VAL A 147 1.08 0.02 -17.93
CA VAL A 147 0.58 -0.23 -16.57
C VAL A 147 -0.82 -0.86 -16.58
N LEU A 148 -1.68 -0.55 -17.56
CA LEU A 148 -3.00 -1.17 -17.70
C LEU A 148 -2.89 -2.69 -17.89
N TYR A 149 -1.89 -3.16 -18.62
CA TYR A 149 -1.60 -4.58 -18.72
C TYR A 149 -1.38 -5.22 -17.34
N TYR A 150 -0.58 -4.60 -16.48
CA TYR A 150 -0.30 -5.13 -15.14
C TYR A 150 -1.52 -5.05 -14.21
N PHE A 151 -2.31 -3.99 -14.28
CA PHE A 151 -3.57 -3.91 -13.53
C PHE A 151 -4.50 -5.07 -13.90
N LYS A 152 -4.68 -5.32 -15.21
CA LYS A 152 -5.49 -6.45 -15.70
C LYS A 152 -4.89 -7.80 -15.33
N LYS A 153 -3.56 -7.97 -15.40
CA LYS A 153 -2.89 -9.21 -15.02
C LYS A 153 -3.12 -9.60 -13.55
N SER A 154 -3.26 -8.61 -12.68
CA SER A 154 -3.50 -8.84 -11.25
C SER A 154 -4.98 -9.10 -10.92
N GLU A 155 -5.90 -8.55 -11.70
CA GLU A 155 -7.33 -8.45 -11.38
C GLU A 155 -8.10 -9.74 -11.66
N ASP A 156 -8.99 -10.09 -10.73
CA ASP A 156 -10.04 -11.08 -10.89
C ASP A 156 -11.41 -10.47 -10.57
N ASN A 157 -11.94 -9.72 -11.55
CA ASN A 157 -13.16 -8.94 -11.37
C ASN A 157 -14.42 -9.83 -11.40
N LYS A 158 -15.19 -9.84 -10.31
CA LYS A 158 -16.41 -10.66 -10.18
C LYS A 158 -17.66 -9.95 -10.69
N ASN A 159 -17.58 -8.68 -11.10
CA ASN A 159 -18.71 -7.94 -11.65
C ASN A 159 -18.85 -8.25 -13.15
N PRO A 160 -19.87 -9.02 -13.59
CA PRO A 160 -19.92 -9.54 -14.97
C PRO A 160 -20.02 -8.47 -16.05
N TYR A 161 -20.56 -7.30 -15.70
CA TYR A 161 -20.73 -6.17 -16.61
C TYR A 161 -19.45 -5.34 -16.77
N LEU A 162 -18.54 -5.34 -15.78
CA LEU A 162 -17.22 -4.70 -15.88
C LEU A 162 -16.19 -5.63 -16.54
N ALA A 163 -16.21 -6.91 -16.19
CA ALA A 163 -15.27 -7.93 -16.66
C ALA A 163 -15.20 -8.06 -18.19
N LYS A 164 -16.24 -7.63 -18.92
CA LYS A 164 -16.31 -7.66 -20.40
C LYS A 164 -15.78 -6.40 -21.08
N THR A 165 -15.40 -5.38 -20.31
CA THR A 165 -14.89 -4.13 -20.86
C THR A 165 -13.39 -4.23 -21.17
N PRO A 166 -12.84 -3.38 -22.06
CA PRO A 166 -11.40 -3.39 -22.36
C PRO A 166 -10.49 -3.11 -21.15
N TYR A 167 -11.03 -2.52 -20.09
CA TYR A 167 -10.28 -2.04 -18.94
C TYR A 167 -10.15 -3.06 -17.81
N HIS A 168 -10.92 -4.16 -17.84
CA HIS A 168 -10.95 -5.15 -16.77
C HIS A 168 -10.52 -6.54 -17.23
N ALA A 169 -10.20 -7.39 -16.27
CA ALA A 169 -9.87 -8.80 -16.50
C ALA A 169 -10.38 -9.71 -15.37
N THR A 170 -10.36 -11.01 -15.65
CA THR A 170 -10.68 -12.08 -14.70
C THR A 170 -9.53 -13.07 -14.63
N GLY A 171 -9.44 -13.83 -13.53
CA GLY A 171 -8.45 -14.91 -13.36
C GLY A 171 -7.10 -14.47 -12.77
N GLY A 172 -6.92 -13.20 -12.42
CA GLY A 172 -5.79 -12.76 -11.58
C GLY A 172 -5.89 -13.24 -10.14
N TYR A 173 -4.90 -12.87 -9.31
CA TYR A 173 -4.86 -13.24 -7.89
C TYR A 173 -5.67 -12.30 -7.00
N LEU A 174 -5.96 -11.08 -7.45
CA LEU A 174 -6.69 -10.08 -6.69
C LEU A 174 -8.16 -10.11 -7.06
N THR A 175 -8.97 -10.80 -6.25
CA THR A 175 -10.42 -10.78 -6.41
C THR A 175 -10.99 -9.41 -6.08
N VAL A 176 -11.73 -8.82 -7.02
CA VAL A 176 -12.39 -7.52 -6.86
C VAL A 176 -13.87 -7.68 -7.17
N SER A 177 -14.73 -7.18 -6.30
CA SER A 177 -16.17 -7.13 -6.52
C SER A 177 -16.77 -5.86 -5.92
N GLU A 178 -17.97 -5.50 -6.36
CA GLU A 178 -18.81 -4.63 -5.56
C GLU A 178 -19.23 -5.34 -4.26
N PRO A 179 -19.52 -4.60 -3.18
CA PRO A 179 -20.00 -5.22 -1.96
C PRO A 179 -21.36 -5.91 -2.21
N PRO A 180 -21.62 -7.07 -1.59
CA PRO A 180 -22.87 -7.80 -1.81
C PRO A 180 -24.08 -7.03 -1.27
N TYR A 181 -23.87 -6.15 -0.29
CA TYR A 181 -24.91 -5.33 0.33
C TYR A 181 -24.64 -3.84 0.10
N HIS A 182 -25.67 -3.12 -0.31
CA HIS A 182 -25.66 -1.66 -0.47
C HIS A 182 -26.79 -1.05 0.36
N THR A 183 -26.46 -0.01 1.13
CA THR A 183 -27.48 0.77 1.83
C THR A 183 -28.26 1.64 0.85
N PRO A 184 -29.51 2.03 1.17
CA PRO A 184 -30.25 3.01 0.37
C PRO A 184 -29.54 4.36 0.21
N LEU A 185 -28.62 4.69 1.12
CA LEU A 185 -27.82 5.92 1.06
C LEU A 185 -26.90 5.95 -0.17
N VAL A 186 -26.33 4.82 -0.57
CA VAL A 186 -25.48 4.77 -1.77
C VAL A 186 -26.29 5.13 -3.01
N ALA A 187 -27.50 4.57 -3.14
CA ALA A 187 -28.40 4.90 -4.24
C ALA A 187 -28.81 6.38 -4.22
N ALA A 188 -29.15 6.91 -3.05
CA ALA A 188 -29.49 8.33 -2.89
C ALA A 188 -28.31 9.25 -3.25
N PHE A 189 -27.09 8.88 -2.86
CA PHE A 189 -25.87 9.63 -3.17
C PHE A 189 -25.59 9.67 -4.67
N VAL A 190 -25.68 8.52 -5.34
CA VAL A 190 -25.52 8.41 -6.79
C VAL A 190 -26.59 9.24 -7.52
N GLU A 191 -27.84 9.19 -7.05
CA GLU A 191 -28.94 9.95 -7.66
C GLU A 191 -28.78 11.47 -7.47
N ALA A 192 -28.35 11.93 -6.29
CA ALA A 192 -28.00 13.33 -6.07
C ALA A 192 -26.89 13.79 -7.03
N GLY A 193 -25.88 12.95 -7.27
CA GLY A 193 -24.85 13.20 -8.28
C GLY A 193 -25.44 13.39 -9.68
N LYS A 194 -26.40 12.55 -10.09
CA LYS A 194 -27.08 12.70 -11.38
C LYS A 194 -27.89 13.99 -11.47
N GLN A 195 -28.58 14.39 -10.40
CA GLN A 195 -29.33 15.64 -10.34
C GLN A 195 -28.42 16.86 -10.49
N LEU A 196 -27.17 16.77 -10.03
CA LEU A 196 -26.12 17.77 -10.26
C LEU A 196 -25.49 17.70 -11.66
N GLY A 197 -25.95 16.79 -12.52
CA GLY A 197 -25.46 16.61 -13.90
C GLY A 197 -24.28 15.64 -14.04
N TYR A 198 -23.86 14.96 -12.97
CA TYR A 198 -22.80 13.95 -13.05
C TYR A 198 -23.30 12.64 -13.65
N LYS A 199 -22.42 11.94 -14.36
CA LYS A 199 -22.73 10.63 -14.94
C LYS A 199 -22.24 9.53 -14.00
N ASN A 200 -23.09 8.56 -13.70
CA ASN A 200 -22.66 7.33 -13.05
C ASN A 200 -21.82 6.50 -14.04
N ARG A 201 -20.56 6.23 -13.71
CA ARG A 201 -19.59 5.58 -14.61
C ARG A 201 -18.66 4.72 -13.79
N ASP A 202 -18.09 3.74 -14.48
CA ASP A 202 -16.96 2.97 -13.98
C ASP A 202 -15.75 3.89 -13.75
N ILE A 203 -15.28 3.90 -12.50
CA ILE A 203 -14.15 4.68 -11.98
C ILE A 203 -12.78 4.05 -12.28
N ASN A 204 -12.75 2.88 -12.91
CA ASN A 204 -11.55 2.23 -13.43
C ASN A 204 -11.58 2.06 -14.96
N GLY A 205 -12.61 2.60 -15.62
CA GLY A 205 -12.83 2.53 -17.06
C GLY A 205 -12.21 3.70 -17.84
N GLU A 206 -12.88 4.14 -18.91
CA GLU A 206 -12.41 5.28 -19.71
C GLU A 206 -12.57 6.61 -18.94
N ILE A 207 -11.49 7.10 -18.32
CA ILE A 207 -11.54 8.28 -17.45
C ILE A 207 -10.56 9.37 -17.89
N ARG A 208 -11.07 10.60 -17.92
CA ARG A 208 -10.31 11.85 -18.10
C ARG A 208 -10.51 12.74 -16.86
N ALA A 209 -9.62 12.66 -15.87
CA ALA A 209 -9.51 13.61 -14.74
C ALA A 209 -8.19 13.39 -13.98
N ASN A 210 -7.61 14.40 -13.34
CA ASN A 210 -6.15 14.47 -13.07
C ASN A 210 -5.69 13.97 -11.66
N LYS A 211 -4.43 13.46 -11.58
CA LYS A 211 -3.48 13.30 -10.44
C LYS A 211 -3.65 12.04 -9.57
N GLU A 212 -2.64 11.33 -9.00
CA GLU A 212 -1.15 11.26 -8.93
C GLU A 212 -0.81 9.82 -8.39
N VAL A 213 0.47 9.35 -8.31
CA VAL A 213 0.80 7.90 -8.11
C VAL A 213 2.05 7.61 -7.20
N ILE A 214 2.15 6.39 -6.60
CA ILE A 214 3.00 5.91 -5.45
C ILE A 214 4.03 4.79 -5.83
N LEU A 215 5.10 4.60 -5.02
CA LEU A 215 6.17 3.56 -5.12
C LEU A 215 6.47 2.83 -3.77
N SER A 216 7.11 1.64 -3.82
CA SER A 216 6.88 0.50 -2.91
C SER A 216 8.08 -0.07 -2.12
N ALA A 217 8.24 0.36 -0.86
CA ALA A 217 8.53 -0.47 0.33
C ALA A 217 7.67 0.04 1.52
N GLY A 218 6.52 0.64 1.17
CA GLY A 218 5.89 1.73 1.91
C GLY A 218 6.70 3.03 1.80
N SER A 219 6.06 4.14 1.46
CA SER A 219 6.69 5.47 1.23
C SER A 219 7.53 6.02 2.41
N VAL A 220 7.42 5.41 3.59
CA VAL A 220 8.15 5.78 4.81
C VAL A 220 9.41 4.92 4.99
N ASN A 221 9.33 3.62 4.73
CA ASN A 221 10.37 2.68 5.12
C ASN A 221 11.47 2.51 4.06
N SER A 222 11.12 2.53 2.77
CA SER A 222 12.12 2.46 1.69
C SER A 222 13.19 3.56 1.79
N PRO A 223 12.83 4.86 1.94
CA PRO A 223 13.83 5.91 2.01
C PRO A 223 14.68 5.81 3.28
N GLN A 224 14.11 5.38 4.41
CA GLN A 224 14.86 5.16 5.64
C GLN A 224 15.96 4.10 5.43
N LEU A 225 15.62 2.99 4.78
CA LEU A 225 16.52 1.86 4.55
C LEU A 225 17.67 2.19 3.59
N LEU A 226 17.35 2.90 2.50
CA LEU A 226 18.36 3.43 1.58
C LEU A 226 19.34 4.35 2.31
N MET A 227 18.83 5.26 3.15
CA MET A 227 19.68 6.16 3.94
C MET A 227 20.56 5.38 4.94
N LEU A 228 20.03 4.40 5.66
CA LEU A 228 20.81 3.52 6.55
C LEU A 228 21.90 2.73 5.81
N SER A 229 21.68 2.45 4.52
CA SER A 229 22.64 1.79 3.64
C SER A 229 23.66 2.74 2.99
N GLY A 230 23.64 4.02 3.34
CA GLY A 230 24.56 5.04 2.80
C GLY A 230 24.13 5.66 1.47
N VAL A 231 22.89 5.42 1.01
CA VAL A 231 22.32 6.00 -0.21
C VAL A 231 21.27 7.03 0.17
N GLY A 232 21.59 8.32 0.04
CA GLY A 232 20.71 9.41 0.45
C GLY A 232 21.42 10.76 0.55
N PRO A 233 20.74 11.82 1.05
CA PRO A 233 21.32 13.16 1.05
C PRO A 233 22.57 13.20 1.92
N LYS A 234 23.72 13.54 1.32
CA LYS A 234 25.03 13.52 1.99
C LYS A 234 25.02 14.20 3.36
N ALA A 235 24.42 15.38 3.45
CA ALA A 235 24.37 16.15 4.70
C ALA A 235 23.62 15.42 5.83
N GLU A 236 22.53 14.71 5.51
CA GLU A 236 21.76 13.96 6.52
C GLU A 236 22.52 12.68 6.91
N LEU A 237 23.16 12.00 5.95
CA LEU A 237 23.98 10.81 6.22
C LEU A 237 25.17 11.13 7.14
N GLU A 238 25.90 12.21 6.87
CA GLU A 238 27.04 12.67 7.66
C GLU A 238 26.63 13.03 9.09
N LYS A 239 25.49 13.72 9.26
CA LYS A 239 24.91 14.07 10.56
C LYS A 239 24.65 12.83 11.43
N HIS A 240 24.24 11.71 10.83
CA HIS A 240 24.02 10.44 11.53
C HIS A 240 25.23 9.51 11.54
N LYS A 241 26.40 9.97 11.08
CA LYS A 241 27.66 9.19 11.02
C LYS A 241 27.53 7.92 10.16
N ILE A 242 26.73 7.99 9.10
CA ILE A 242 26.56 6.91 8.11
C ILE A 242 27.54 7.17 6.96
N PRO A 243 28.35 6.17 6.54
CA PRO A 243 29.21 6.31 5.36
C PRO A 243 28.38 6.59 4.10
N VAL A 244 28.79 7.60 3.33
CA VAL A 244 28.11 7.96 2.08
C VAL A 244 28.59 7.03 0.97
N VAL A 245 27.68 6.16 0.51
CA VAL A 245 27.87 5.33 -0.68
C VAL A 245 27.45 6.11 -1.92
N GLN A 246 26.31 6.80 -1.87
CA GLN A 246 25.80 7.58 -3.00
C GLN A 246 24.95 8.77 -2.50
N ASP A 247 25.24 9.97 -3.01
CA ASP A 247 24.47 11.18 -2.71
C ASP A 247 23.27 11.30 -3.65
N LEU A 248 22.07 11.11 -3.11
CA LEU A 248 20.80 11.17 -3.83
C LEU A 248 19.72 11.81 -2.95
N LYS A 249 18.70 12.41 -3.56
CA LYS A 249 17.56 13.03 -2.86
C LYS A 249 16.56 11.99 -2.29
N VAL A 250 17.06 10.95 -1.62
CA VAL A 250 16.25 9.94 -0.95
C VAL A 250 15.48 10.55 0.23
N GLY A 251 14.21 10.19 0.39
CA GLY A 251 13.33 10.73 1.44
C GLY A 251 12.69 12.09 1.10
N HIS A 252 13.01 12.67 -0.06
CA HIS A 252 12.33 13.85 -0.58
C HIS A 252 11.09 13.47 -1.41
N ASN A 253 10.28 14.48 -1.75
CA ASN A 253 9.07 14.33 -2.58
C ASN A 253 8.00 13.43 -1.96
N LEU A 254 7.91 13.41 -0.63
CA LEU A 254 6.82 12.74 0.08
C LEU A 254 5.51 13.47 -0.21
N GLN A 255 4.57 12.75 -0.81
CA GLN A 255 3.23 13.21 -1.14
C GLN A 255 2.22 12.26 -0.50
N ASP A 256 1.12 12.80 0.02
CA ASP A 256 0.00 12.03 0.55
C ASP A 256 -1.30 12.80 0.35
N HIS A 257 -2.43 12.10 0.37
CA HIS A 257 -3.74 12.72 0.28
C HIS A 257 -4.19 13.22 1.66
N ILE A 258 -4.43 14.53 1.78
CA ILE A 258 -5.00 15.11 2.99
C ILE A 258 -6.48 14.73 3.05
N GLY A 259 -6.80 13.77 3.90
CA GLY A 259 -8.18 13.37 4.19
C GLY A 259 -8.80 14.24 5.27
N LEU A 260 -9.95 14.87 4.97
CA LEU A 260 -10.89 15.28 6.00
C LEU A 260 -11.68 14.03 6.42
N GLY A 261 -11.94 13.83 7.71
CA GLY A 261 -12.61 12.64 8.29
C GLY A 261 -14.08 12.43 7.89
N GLY A 262 -14.47 12.89 6.70
CA GLY A 262 -15.83 12.92 6.19
C GLY A 262 -16.64 14.08 6.75
N LEU A 263 -17.72 14.40 6.05
CA LEU A 263 -18.82 15.18 6.61
C LEU A 263 -19.82 14.18 7.19
N ALA A 264 -20.12 14.30 8.48
CA ALA A 264 -21.14 13.49 9.12
C ALA A 264 -22.50 14.17 8.97
N PHE A 265 -23.47 13.45 8.43
CA PHE A 265 -24.85 13.90 8.33
C PHE A 265 -25.74 12.98 9.16
N LEU A 266 -26.61 13.57 9.98
CA LEU A 266 -27.66 12.82 10.64
C LEU A 266 -28.72 12.42 9.61
N ILE A 267 -29.16 11.17 9.67
CA ILE A 267 -30.24 10.65 8.85
C ILE A 267 -31.44 10.34 9.74
N ASN A 268 -32.64 10.62 9.26
CA ASN A 268 -33.88 10.40 10.02
C ASN A 268 -34.34 8.93 10.01
N LYS A 269 -33.60 8.05 9.33
CA LYS A 269 -33.92 6.63 9.17
C LYS A 269 -32.88 5.80 9.91
N GLU A 270 -33.34 4.95 10.82
CA GLU A 270 -32.48 3.95 11.45
C GLU A 270 -32.07 2.90 10.42
N ASP A 271 -30.76 2.70 10.24
CA ASP A 271 -30.22 1.60 9.45
C ASP A 271 -29.17 0.87 10.28
N SER A 272 -29.48 -0.38 10.61
CA SER A 272 -28.65 -1.21 11.49
C SER A 272 -27.74 -2.11 10.68
N ILE A 273 -26.50 -2.23 11.14
CA ILE A 273 -25.55 -3.21 10.63
C ILE A 273 -25.89 -4.56 11.26
N THR A 274 -26.39 -5.51 10.45
CA THR A 274 -26.69 -6.88 10.89
C THR A 274 -25.62 -7.84 10.37
N LEU A 275 -25.39 -8.96 11.07
CA LEU A 275 -24.34 -9.94 10.76
C LEU A 275 -24.42 -10.46 9.32
N ASP A 276 -25.63 -10.75 8.84
CA ASP A 276 -25.92 -11.18 7.46
C ASP A 276 -25.55 -10.14 6.39
N ARG A 277 -25.47 -8.85 6.76
CA ARG A 277 -25.09 -7.75 5.86
C ARG A 277 -23.58 -7.48 5.83
N VAL A 278 -22.84 -7.95 6.85
CA VAL A 278 -21.39 -7.73 6.98
C VAL A 278 -20.58 -8.94 6.54
N TYR A 279 -21.09 -10.14 6.80
CA TYR A 279 -20.40 -11.38 6.50
C TYR A 279 -21.03 -12.05 5.27
N SER A 280 -20.36 -11.99 4.13
CA SER A 280 -20.53 -13.06 3.14
C SER A 280 -19.74 -14.25 3.65
N VAL A 281 -20.34 -15.08 4.49
CA VAL A 281 -19.76 -16.39 4.79
C VAL A 281 -19.84 -17.18 3.48
N GLY A 282 -18.76 -17.16 2.70
CA GLY A 282 -18.61 -18.09 1.59
C GLY A 282 -18.77 -19.48 2.16
N GLU A 283 -19.64 -20.29 1.56
CA GLU A 283 -19.64 -21.73 1.84
C GLU A 283 -18.20 -22.21 1.69
N LYS A 284 -17.66 -22.77 2.77
CA LYS A 284 -16.31 -23.32 2.83
C LYS A 284 -16.08 -24.20 1.59
N ARG A 285 -15.03 -23.88 0.83
CA ARG A 285 -14.42 -24.84 -0.11
C ARG A 285 -13.68 -25.90 0.68
#